data_AF-A0A0W0SDZ7-F1
#
_entry.id   AF-A0A0W0SDZ7-F1
#
_cell.length_a   1.000
_cell.length_b   1.000
_cell.length_c   1.000
_cell.angle_alpha   90.00
_cell.angle_beta   90.00
_cell.angle_gamma   90.00
#
_symmetry.space_group_name_H-M   'P 1'
#
loop_
_entity.id
_entity.type
_entity.pdbx_description
1 polymer ?
#
loop_
_entity_poly.entity_id
_entity_poly.type
_entity_poly.pdbx_seq_one_letter_code
_entity_poly.pdbx_strand_id
1 'polypeptide(L)'
;MITLLPHNPAWIAAFSIEKQQLLQLGIKNITQVEHIGSTAISGIYAKPVIDILIGVKSLSEFTSEDIQKIESLGYRYNQVFETVFPHRRYFQKDNEYGERTHQIHLVNYPSSWYAKHLLFRDYLRVYPGIAKEYEALKLNLSKIHDNTIEYANAKSELCQAIGKKAFLHFGVNKPIIETSRLIAFIPQVACHEDYAIMLSNLEFIQCYGVSYNEGQALNRLESDMTHYNQYGFAPWMWYDKETHGFVGRAGLKTFVLNEKEEVELTYQIAQIYWGKGLAFEMGQASLDYAEKHLNLASTICFTAHSNYSSLRVMEKLGFKFEFDFEHAGITHKLHRKSTIKKQ
;
A
#
# COMPACT_ATOMS: atom_id res chain seq x y z
N MET A 1 15.38 16.87 -24.80
CA MET A 1 14.07 16.64 -25.45
C MET A 1 13.56 15.24 -25.16
N ILE A 2 12.34 15.14 -24.61
CA ILE A 2 11.72 13.86 -24.26
C ILE A 2 10.86 13.40 -25.43
N THR A 3 11.29 12.35 -26.12
CA THR A 3 10.57 11.79 -27.27
C THR A 3 9.58 10.72 -26.83
N LEU A 4 8.30 10.89 -27.20
CA LEU A 4 7.25 9.89 -27.04
C LEU A 4 6.84 9.39 -28.42
N LEU A 5 6.75 8.07 -28.58
CA LEU A 5 6.37 7.42 -29.83
C LEU A 5 4.97 6.80 -29.70
N PRO A 6 4.23 6.64 -30.82
CA PRO A 6 2.98 5.88 -30.83
C PRO A 6 3.20 4.47 -30.27
N HIS A 7 2.15 3.88 -29.71
CA HIS A 7 2.23 2.51 -29.20
C HIS A 7 2.76 1.56 -30.28
N ASN A 8 3.81 0.81 -29.94
CA ASN A 8 4.42 -0.18 -30.82
C ASN A 8 4.21 -1.59 -30.25
N PRO A 9 3.46 -2.48 -30.94
CA PRO A 9 3.28 -3.87 -30.51
C PRO A 9 4.59 -4.64 -30.31
N ALA A 10 5.68 -4.24 -30.98
CA ALA A 10 7.00 -4.84 -30.80
C ALA A 10 7.55 -4.68 -29.38
N TRP A 11 7.05 -3.74 -28.58
CA TRP A 11 7.44 -3.60 -27.17
C TRP A 11 7.05 -4.81 -26.32
N ILE A 12 5.94 -5.47 -26.65
CA ILE A 12 5.52 -6.72 -25.98
C ILE A 12 6.54 -7.82 -26.30
N ALA A 13 6.93 -7.95 -27.57
CA ALA A 13 7.92 -8.93 -27.99
C ALA A 13 9.31 -8.65 -27.37
N ALA A 14 9.73 -7.38 -27.32
CA ALA A 14 10.98 -6.96 -26.69
C ALA A 14 10.99 -7.35 -25.20
N PHE A 15 9.90 -7.08 -24.48
CA PHE A 15 9.76 -7.54 -23.10
C PHE A 15 9.81 -9.07 -22.98
N SER A 16 9.12 -9.81 -23.85
CA SER A 16 9.11 -11.28 -23.80
C SER A 16 10.49 -11.89 -23.98
N ILE A 17 11.28 -11.36 -24.93
CA ILE A 17 12.67 -11.78 -25.15
C ILE A 17 13.51 -11.52 -23.89
N GLU A 18 13.42 -10.31 -23.36
CA GLU A 18 14.21 -9.91 -22.19
C GLU A 18 13.81 -10.70 -20.93
N LYS A 19 12.51 -10.96 -20.73
CA LYS A 19 12.01 -11.84 -19.66
C LYS A 19 12.58 -13.25 -19.76
N GLN A 20 12.64 -13.82 -20.96
CA GLN A 20 13.22 -15.16 -21.17
C GLN A 20 14.72 -15.18 -20.82
N GLN A 21 15.48 -14.18 -21.26
CA GLN A 21 16.91 -14.06 -20.93
C GLN A 21 17.14 -13.93 -19.42
N LEU A 22 16.37 -13.09 -18.74
CA LEU A 22 16.46 -12.93 -17.28
C LEU A 22 16.17 -14.23 -16.53
N LEU A 23 15.17 -15.00 -16.96
CA LEU A 23 14.84 -16.29 -16.33
C LEU A 23 15.92 -17.35 -16.59
N GLN A 24 16.59 -17.32 -17.74
CA GLN A 24 17.67 -18.25 -18.08
C GLN A 24 18.93 -18.06 -17.22
N LEU A 25 19.07 -16.92 -16.52
CA LEU A 25 20.18 -16.68 -15.59
C LEU A 25 20.14 -17.60 -14.36
N GLY A 26 19.01 -18.27 -14.08
CA GLY A 26 18.90 -19.22 -12.97
C GLY A 26 19.00 -18.59 -11.58
N ILE A 27 18.72 -17.29 -11.45
CA ILE A 27 18.73 -16.57 -10.16
C ILE A 27 17.55 -17.05 -9.31
N LYS A 28 17.83 -17.93 -8.33
CA LYS A 28 16.82 -18.59 -7.48
C LYS A 28 15.96 -17.62 -6.67
N ASN A 29 16.45 -16.41 -6.42
CA ASN A 29 15.77 -15.39 -5.65
C ASN A 29 14.63 -14.73 -6.46
N ILE A 30 14.69 -14.75 -7.79
CA ILE A 30 13.63 -14.20 -8.65
C ILE A 30 12.40 -15.10 -8.60
N THR A 31 11.25 -14.51 -8.27
CA THR A 31 9.95 -15.21 -8.17
C THR A 31 8.98 -14.77 -9.25
N GLN A 32 9.06 -13.51 -9.69
CA GLN A 32 8.15 -12.93 -10.67
C GLN A 32 8.88 -11.97 -11.60
N VAL A 33 8.45 -11.90 -12.87
CA VAL A 33 8.98 -10.96 -13.86
C VAL A 33 7.82 -10.43 -14.72
N GLU A 34 7.56 -9.13 -14.64
CA GLU A 34 6.39 -8.48 -15.22
C GLU A 34 6.75 -7.27 -16.09
N HIS A 35 5.97 -7.06 -17.16
CA HIS A 35 6.08 -5.86 -17.99
C HIS A 35 5.25 -4.77 -17.33
N ILE A 36 5.86 -3.64 -16.99
CA ILE A 36 5.17 -2.49 -16.41
C ILE A 36 5.44 -1.23 -17.25
N GLY A 37 5.08 -0.05 -16.73
CA GLY A 37 5.31 1.22 -17.39
C GLY A 37 4.39 1.44 -18.61
N SER A 38 4.64 2.53 -19.33
CA SER A 38 3.78 2.93 -20.44
C SER A 38 3.85 2.00 -21.65
N THR A 39 4.99 1.33 -21.87
CA THR A 39 5.16 0.40 -23.00
C THR A 39 4.37 -0.90 -22.83
N ALA A 40 3.88 -1.18 -21.62
CA ALA A 40 2.98 -2.29 -21.33
C ALA A 40 1.50 -1.97 -21.59
N ILE A 41 1.14 -0.72 -21.90
CA ILE A 41 -0.24 -0.27 -22.05
C ILE A 41 -0.52 -0.02 -23.53
N SER A 42 -1.46 -0.77 -24.10
CA SER A 42 -1.80 -0.65 -25.52
C SER A 42 -2.51 0.66 -25.84
N GLY A 43 -2.17 1.22 -27.00
CA GLY A 43 -2.87 2.39 -27.55
C GLY A 43 -2.45 3.75 -26.98
N ILE A 44 -1.40 3.81 -26.14
CA ILE A 44 -0.86 5.09 -25.65
C ILE A 44 0.55 5.42 -26.16
N TYR A 45 0.87 6.71 -26.30
CA TYR A 45 2.23 7.17 -26.56
C TYR A 45 3.14 6.93 -25.35
N ALA A 46 4.37 6.49 -25.61
CA ALA A 46 5.35 6.20 -24.56
C ALA A 46 6.78 6.52 -25.00
N LYS A 47 7.67 6.72 -24.03
CA LYS A 47 9.12 6.61 -24.30
C LYS A 47 9.39 5.16 -24.70
N PRO A 48 10.20 4.87 -25.73
CA PRO A 48 10.50 3.51 -26.17
C PRO A 48 11.48 2.81 -25.21
N VAL A 49 11.11 2.75 -23.92
CA VAL A 49 11.86 2.11 -22.85
C VAL A 49 10.98 1.02 -22.24
N ILE A 50 11.47 -0.22 -22.22
CA ILE A 50 10.77 -1.34 -21.60
C ILE A 50 11.03 -1.30 -20.10
N ASP A 51 9.98 -1.08 -19.31
CA ASP A 51 10.05 -1.15 -17.85
C ASP A 51 9.75 -2.59 -17.39
N ILE A 52 10.69 -3.20 -16.68
CA ILE A 52 10.61 -4.58 -16.19
C ILE A 52 10.55 -4.55 -14.67
N LEU A 53 9.51 -5.17 -14.11
CA LEU A 53 9.35 -5.35 -12.67
C LEU A 53 9.78 -6.77 -12.28
N ILE A 54 10.80 -6.88 -11.43
CA ILE A 54 11.27 -8.17 -10.90
C ILE A 54 10.93 -8.26 -9.43
N GLY A 55 10.21 -9.31 -9.04
CA GLY A 55 9.93 -9.65 -7.66
C GLY A 55 10.92 -10.69 -7.14
N VAL A 56 11.60 -10.40 -6.03
CA VAL A 56 12.52 -11.35 -5.36
C VAL A 56 12.00 -11.77 -3.99
N LYS A 57 12.40 -12.94 -3.49
CA LYS A 57 12.00 -13.38 -2.13
C LYS A 57 12.51 -12.42 -1.06
N SER A 58 13.79 -12.06 -1.16
CA SER A 58 14.41 -11.08 -0.28
C SER A 58 15.56 -10.34 -0.95
N LEU A 59 15.54 -9.01 -0.89
CA LEU A 59 16.64 -8.15 -1.30
C LEU A 59 17.91 -8.39 -0.47
N SER A 60 17.78 -8.83 0.78
CA SER A 60 18.95 -9.17 1.60
C SER A 60 19.64 -10.46 1.14
N GLU A 61 18.89 -11.34 0.46
CA GLU A 61 19.42 -12.57 -0.16
C GLU A 61 19.85 -12.34 -1.62
N PHE A 62 19.71 -11.11 -2.15
CA PHE A 62 20.12 -10.78 -3.51
C PHE A 62 21.61 -10.43 -3.52
N THR A 63 22.41 -11.32 -4.10
CA THR A 63 23.87 -11.28 -3.95
C THR A 63 24.56 -10.47 -5.05
N SER A 64 25.84 -10.12 -4.84
CA SER A 64 26.68 -9.52 -5.90
C SER A 64 26.84 -10.44 -7.11
N GLU A 65 26.79 -11.77 -6.93
CA GLU A 65 26.81 -12.73 -8.03
C GLU A 65 25.52 -12.63 -8.88
N ASP A 66 24.37 -12.45 -8.24
CA ASP A 66 23.10 -12.25 -8.94
C ASP A 66 23.07 -10.92 -9.71
N ILE A 67 23.67 -9.87 -9.16
CA ILE A 67 23.87 -8.59 -9.85
C ILE A 67 24.72 -8.82 -11.11
N GLN A 68 25.87 -9.49 -11.00
CA GLN A 68 26.76 -9.76 -12.13
C GLN A 68 26.09 -10.60 -13.22
N LYS A 69 25.23 -11.56 -12.85
CA LYS A 69 24.42 -12.32 -13.81
C LYS A 69 23.52 -11.40 -14.63
N ILE A 70 22.83 -10.44 -14.01
CA ILE A 70 21.99 -9.47 -14.74
C ILE A 70 22.86 -8.54 -15.60
N GLU A 71 24.00 -8.08 -15.09
CA GLU A 71 24.93 -7.23 -15.85
C GLU A 71 25.50 -7.94 -17.09
N SER A 72 25.64 -9.26 -17.05
CA SER A 72 26.06 -10.07 -18.22
C SER A 72 25.11 -9.97 -19.42
N LEU A 73 23.86 -9.54 -19.23
CA LEU A 73 22.89 -9.26 -20.30
C LEU A 73 23.01 -7.83 -20.87
N GLY A 74 24.04 -7.07 -20.47
CA GLY A 74 24.28 -5.69 -20.90
C GLY A 74 23.60 -4.62 -20.03
N TYR A 75 23.08 -5.01 -18.86
CA TYR A 75 22.61 -4.03 -17.87
C TYR A 75 23.76 -3.41 -17.10
N ARG A 76 23.55 -2.18 -16.65
CA ARG A 76 24.37 -1.53 -15.62
C ARG A 76 23.58 -1.41 -14.34
N TYR A 77 24.17 -1.88 -13.24
CA TYR A 77 23.58 -1.70 -11.92
C TYR A 77 23.83 -0.28 -11.39
N ASN A 78 22.77 0.46 -11.05
CA ASN A 78 22.88 1.86 -10.62
C ASN A 78 22.65 1.99 -9.11
N GLN A 79 23.65 1.59 -8.33
CA GLN A 79 23.61 1.58 -6.87
C GLN A 79 23.30 2.95 -6.24
N VAL A 80 23.66 4.06 -6.90
CA VAL A 80 23.41 5.42 -6.39
C VAL A 80 21.94 5.67 -6.05
N PHE A 81 21.01 5.03 -6.75
CA PHE A 81 19.57 5.20 -6.50
C PHE A 81 19.08 4.50 -5.23
N GLU A 82 19.86 3.59 -4.63
CA GLU A 82 19.50 2.97 -3.34
C GLU A 82 19.45 3.99 -2.21
N THR A 83 20.20 5.08 -2.31
CA THR A 83 20.18 6.17 -1.30
C THR A 83 18.81 6.83 -1.19
N VAL A 84 18.05 6.85 -2.29
CA VAL A 84 16.70 7.43 -2.38
C VAL A 84 15.62 6.34 -2.37
N PHE A 85 15.92 5.15 -2.89
CA PHE A 85 15.00 4.01 -2.99
C PHE A 85 15.67 2.74 -2.43
N PRO A 86 15.84 2.63 -1.10
CA PRO A 86 16.60 1.54 -0.47
C PRO A 86 15.98 0.15 -0.72
N HIS A 87 14.66 0.11 -0.91
CA HIS A 87 13.88 -1.11 -1.18
C HIS A 87 13.82 -1.49 -2.66
N ARG A 88 14.68 -0.90 -3.50
CA ARG A 88 14.73 -1.17 -4.94
C ARG A 88 16.17 -1.33 -5.41
N ARG A 89 16.41 -2.31 -6.27
CA ARG A 89 17.63 -2.42 -7.09
C ARG A 89 17.28 -1.98 -8.51
N TYR A 90 18.00 -1.01 -9.06
CA TYR A 90 17.71 -0.42 -10.37
C TYR A 90 18.80 -0.77 -11.38
N PHE A 91 18.39 -1.35 -12.51
CA PHE A 91 19.28 -1.63 -13.62
C PHE A 91 18.82 -0.90 -14.87
N GLN A 92 19.78 -0.48 -15.69
CA GLN A 92 19.55 0.21 -16.96
C GLN A 92 20.32 -0.49 -18.08
N LYS A 93 19.69 -0.66 -19.24
CA LYS A 93 20.33 -1.16 -20.46
C LYS A 93 20.11 -0.15 -21.58
N ASP A 94 21.18 0.16 -22.29
CA ASP A 94 21.19 1.12 -23.40
C ASP A 94 21.49 0.39 -24.71
N ASN A 95 21.11 0.99 -25.84
CA ASN A 95 21.57 0.55 -27.16
C ASN A 95 23.00 1.02 -27.45
N GLU A 96 23.52 0.66 -28.61
CA GLU A 96 24.86 1.04 -29.09
C GLU A 96 25.06 2.57 -29.21
N TYR A 97 23.98 3.34 -29.30
CA TYR A 97 24.00 4.80 -29.37
C TYR A 97 23.91 5.46 -27.98
N GLY A 98 23.91 4.68 -26.91
CA GLY A 98 23.79 5.18 -25.54
C GLY A 98 22.38 5.59 -25.14
N GLU A 99 21.36 5.25 -25.94
CA GLU A 99 19.97 5.51 -25.62
C GLU A 99 19.40 4.38 -24.78
N ARG A 100 18.74 4.72 -23.67
CA ARG A 100 18.11 3.74 -22.80
C ARG A 100 17.01 2.98 -23.52
N THR A 101 17.07 1.65 -23.47
CA THR A 101 16.07 0.74 -24.07
C THR A 101 15.31 -0.07 -23.04
N HIS A 102 15.96 -0.46 -21.93
CA HIS A 102 15.32 -1.25 -20.88
C HIS A 102 15.70 -0.71 -19.50
N GLN A 103 14.80 -0.91 -18.55
CA GLN A 103 15.06 -0.64 -17.15
C GLN A 103 14.41 -1.69 -16.28
N ILE A 104 15.16 -2.19 -15.29
CA ILE A 104 14.67 -3.16 -14.31
C ILE A 104 14.47 -2.45 -12.98
N HIS A 105 13.29 -2.66 -12.42
CA HIS A 105 12.97 -2.35 -11.04
C HIS A 105 12.81 -3.66 -10.28
N LEU A 106 13.83 -4.00 -9.49
CA LEU A 106 13.85 -5.23 -8.70
C LEU A 106 13.54 -4.90 -7.23
N VAL A 107 12.52 -5.55 -6.68
CA VAL A 107 11.98 -5.30 -5.34
C VAL A 107 11.58 -6.61 -4.65
N ASN A 108 11.40 -6.59 -3.33
CA ASN A 108 10.81 -7.73 -2.59
C ASN A 108 9.42 -8.09 -3.14
N TYR A 109 9.08 -9.38 -3.11
CA TYR A 109 7.76 -9.92 -3.44
C TYR A 109 7.25 -10.85 -2.32
N PRO A 110 6.02 -10.64 -1.82
CA PRO A 110 5.14 -9.51 -2.12
C PRO A 110 5.69 -8.17 -1.57
N SER A 111 5.37 -7.06 -2.22
CA SER A 111 5.60 -5.70 -1.67
C SER A 111 4.58 -4.70 -2.21
N SER A 112 4.39 -3.60 -1.48
CA SER A 112 3.54 -2.48 -1.91
C SER A 112 4.01 -1.89 -3.24
N TRP A 113 5.33 -1.72 -3.40
CA TRP A 113 5.92 -1.22 -4.63
C TRP A 113 5.58 -2.13 -5.82
N TYR A 114 5.75 -3.44 -5.65
CA TYR A 114 5.43 -4.43 -6.68
C TYR A 114 3.94 -4.37 -7.07
N ALA A 115 3.05 -4.43 -6.08
CA ALA A 115 1.61 -4.39 -6.31
C ALA A 115 1.16 -3.09 -6.99
N LYS A 116 1.60 -1.92 -6.50
CA LYS A 116 1.21 -0.60 -7.04
C LYS A 116 1.52 -0.47 -8.54
N HIS A 117 2.68 -0.94 -8.99
CA HIS A 117 3.07 -0.85 -10.41
C HIS A 117 2.25 -1.78 -11.30
N LEU A 118 1.95 -2.98 -10.82
CA LEU A 118 1.11 -3.97 -11.50
C LEU A 118 -0.33 -3.47 -11.64
N LEU A 119 -0.91 -3.01 -10.53
CA LEU A 119 -2.27 -2.48 -10.48
C LEU A 119 -2.40 -1.25 -11.39
N PHE A 120 -1.43 -0.32 -11.34
CA PHE A 120 -1.42 0.86 -12.21
C PHE A 120 -1.48 0.48 -13.70
N ARG A 121 -0.64 -0.46 -14.13
CA ARG A 121 -0.65 -0.99 -15.51
C ARG A 121 -2.00 -1.59 -15.87
N ASP A 122 -2.51 -2.49 -15.03
CA ASP A 122 -3.73 -3.24 -15.32
C ASP A 122 -4.96 -2.33 -15.35
N TYR A 123 -5.00 -1.30 -14.50
CA TYR A 123 -6.04 -0.29 -14.53
C TYR A 123 -6.05 0.53 -15.80
N LEU A 124 -4.90 0.96 -16.30
CA LEU A 124 -4.84 1.68 -17.57
C LEU A 124 -5.17 0.79 -18.78
N ARG A 125 -4.97 -0.53 -18.68
CA ARG A 125 -5.42 -1.48 -19.72
C ARG A 125 -6.94 -1.64 -19.75
N VAL A 126 -7.59 -1.64 -18.58
CA VAL A 126 -9.05 -1.77 -18.47
C VAL A 126 -9.79 -0.46 -18.75
N TYR A 127 -9.15 0.69 -18.51
CA TYR A 127 -9.76 2.01 -18.70
C TYR A 127 -9.02 2.87 -19.75
N PRO A 128 -9.23 2.63 -21.06
CA PRO A 128 -8.59 3.37 -22.15
C PRO A 128 -8.77 4.90 -22.08
N GLY A 129 -9.92 5.39 -21.59
CA GLY A 129 -10.16 6.82 -21.41
C GLY A 129 -9.17 7.45 -20.42
N ILE A 130 -8.95 6.81 -19.28
CA ILE A 130 -7.96 7.26 -18.28
C ILE A 130 -6.53 7.10 -18.82
N ALA A 131 -6.27 6.06 -19.61
CA ALA A 131 -4.98 5.92 -20.29
C ALA A 131 -4.71 7.08 -21.27
N LYS A 132 -5.75 7.62 -21.91
CA LYS A 132 -5.66 8.79 -22.78
C LYS A 132 -5.48 10.11 -22.01
N GLU A 133 -6.09 10.26 -20.85
CA GLU A 133 -5.80 11.38 -19.94
C GLU A 133 -4.32 11.37 -19.51
N TYR A 134 -3.82 10.19 -19.13
CA TYR A 134 -2.42 9.99 -18.78
C TYR A 134 -1.47 10.28 -19.95
N GLU A 135 -1.83 9.85 -21.17
CA GLU A 135 -1.12 10.19 -22.40
C GLU A 135 -1.07 11.70 -22.65
N ALA A 136 -2.21 12.39 -22.56
CA ALA A 136 -2.30 13.82 -22.80
C ALA A 136 -1.37 14.62 -21.86
N LEU A 137 -1.35 14.26 -20.56
CA LEU A 137 -0.40 14.85 -19.62
C LEU A 137 1.04 14.62 -20.06
N LYS A 138 1.40 13.38 -20.42
CA LYS A 138 2.75 13.03 -20.86
C LYS A 138 3.19 13.81 -22.09
N LEU A 139 2.32 13.96 -23.08
CA LEU A 139 2.61 14.72 -24.31
C LEU A 139 2.77 16.22 -24.06
N ASN A 140 2.06 16.77 -23.09
CA ASN A 140 2.23 18.17 -22.69
C ASN A 140 3.54 18.36 -21.93
N LEU A 141 3.81 17.53 -20.92
CA LEU A 141 5.03 17.62 -20.12
C LEU A 141 6.30 17.36 -20.94
N SER A 142 6.24 16.52 -21.98
CA SER A 142 7.40 16.24 -22.84
C SER A 142 7.83 17.43 -23.70
N LYS A 143 6.94 18.42 -23.89
CA LYS A 143 7.24 19.68 -24.59
C LYS A 143 7.83 20.73 -23.65
N ILE A 144 7.55 20.62 -22.35
CA ILE A 144 7.94 21.59 -21.32
C ILE A 144 9.30 21.22 -20.71
N HIS A 145 9.53 19.94 -20.45
CA HIS A 145 10.73 19.46 -19.77
C HIS A 145 11.69 18.76 -20.72
N ASP A 146 12.97 19.16 -20.66
CA ASP A 146 14.05 18.46 -21.34
C ASP A 146 14.72 17.37 -20.50
N ASN A 147 14.52 17.42 -19.18
CA ASN A 147 15.10 16.50 -18.19
C ASN A 147 14.11 15.38 -17.83
N THR A 148 14.56 14.12 -17.92
CA THR A 148 13.74 12.95 -17.57
C THR A 148 13.32 12.92 -16.10
N ILE A 149 14.12 13.46 -15.18
CA ILE A 149 13.79 13.50 -13.74
C ILE A 149 12.67 14.49 -13.47
N GLU A 150 12.78 15.73 -13.97
CA GLU A 150 11.73 16.74 -13.81
C GLU A 150 10.42 16.29 -14.45
N TYR A 151 10.51 15.72 -15.65
CA TYR A 151 9.37 15.12 -16.32
C TYR A 151 8.75 13.96 -15.51
N ALA A 152 9.56 13.12 -14.88
CA ALA A 152 9.06 12.05 -14.01
C ALA A 152 8.31 12.64 -12.81
N ASN A 153 8.88 13.64 -12.14
CA ASN A 153 8.30 14.29 -10.97
C ASN A 153 7.00 15.03 -11.31
N ALA A 154 6.93 15.71 -12.45
CA ALA A 154 5.74 16.44 -12.89
C ALA A 154 4.53 15.54 -13.16
N LYS A 155 4.72 14.22 -13.35
CA LYS A 155 3.62 13.25 -13.50
C LYS A 155 3.11 12.68 -12.18
N SER A 156 3.83 12.88 -11.08
CA SER A 156 3.63 12.15 -9.84
C SER A 156 2.20 12.24 -9.31
N GLU A 157 1.60 13.43 -9.33
CA GLU A 157 0.24 13.64 -8.81
C GLU A 157 -0.80 12.78 -9.56
N LEU A 158 -0.82 12.84 -10.90
CA LEU A 158 -1.73 12.03 -11.69
C LEU A 158 -1.44 10.53 -11.55
N CYS A 159 -0.14 10.15 -11.54
CA CYS A 159 0.25 8.77 -11.34
C CYS A 159 -0.25 8.22 -9.99
N GLN A 160 -0.16 9.00 -8.92
CA GLN A 160 -0.66 8.63 -7.60
C GLN A 160 -2.18 8.51 -7.60
N ALA A 161 -2.90 9.47 -8.21
CA ALA A 161 -4.35 9.42 -8.32
C ALA A 161 -4.86 8.17 -9.08
N ILE A 162 -4.25 7.86 -10.23
CA ILE A 162 -4.56 6.65 -11.00
C ILE A 162 -4.18 5.39 -10.22
N GLY A 163 -2.99 5.35 -9.59
CA GLY A 163 -2.56 4.21 -8.77
C GLY A 163 -3.54 3.91 -7.63
N LYS A 164 -4.16 4.95 -7.06
CA LYS A 164 -5.17 4.80 -6.02
C LYS A 164 -6.48 4.24 -6.56
N LYS A 165 -6.96 4.74 -7.71
CA LYS A 165 -8.12 4.17 -8.41
C LYS A 165 -7.86 2.69 -8.78
N ALA A 166 -6.65 2.40 -9.24
CA ALA A 166 -6.21 1.04 -9.57
C ALA A 166 -6.22 0.11 -8.36
N PHE A 167 -5.70 0.56 -7.23
CA PHE A 167 -5.74 -0.20 -5.98
C PHE A 167 -7.18 -0.50 -5.56
N LEU A 168 -8.07 0.48 -5.57
CA LEU A 168 -9.47 0.28 -5.20
C LEU A 168 -10.23 -0.62 -6.16
N HIS A 169 -9.87 -0.62 -7.45
CA HIS A 169 -10.54 -1.44 -8.45
C HIS A 169 -10.07 -2.90 -8.42
N PHE A 170 -8.76 -3.14 -8.36
CA PHE A 170 -8.17 -4.49 -8.53
C PHE A 170 -7.58 -5.08 -7.25
N GLY A 171 -7.02 -4.24 -6.37
CA GLY A 171 -6.38 -4.72 -5.13
C GLY A 171 -7.40 -5.29 -4.16
N VAL A 172 -8.66 -4.89 -4.29
CA VAL A 172 -9.71 -5.14 -3.32
C VAL A 172 -11.07 -5.26 -4.02
N ASN A 173 -11.31 -6.42 -4.63
CA ASN A 173 -12.47 -6.73 -5.47
C ASN A 173 -13.86 -6.52 -4.83
N LYS A 174 -13.95 -6.21 -3.53
CA LYS A 174 -15.13 -5.64 -2.84
C LYS A 174 -14.70 -5.14 -1.45
N PRO A 175 -15.13 -3.95 -1.03
CA PRO A 175 -14.96 -3.54 0.36
C PRO A 175 -15.71 -4.50 1.29
N ILE A 176 -15.08 -4.85 2.41
CA ILE A 176 -15.75 -5.63 3.47
C ILE A 176 -16.80 -4.76 4.16
N ILE A 177 -16.49 -3.48 4.33
CA ILE A 177 -17.36 -2.50 4.97
C ILE A 177 -17.42 -1.26 4.11
N GLU A 178 -18.63 -0.73 3.93
CA GLU A 178 -18.87 0.55 3.31
C GLU A 178 -19.69 1.43 4.22
N THR A 179 -19.34 2.71 4.27
CA THR A 179 -20.09 3.74 4.98
C THR A 179 -20.49 4.85 4.02
N SER A 180 -21.04 5.94 4.55
CA SER A 180 -21.37 7.13 3.74
C SER A 180 -20.14 7.71 3.03
N ARG A 181 -18.99 7.77 3.72
CA ARG A 181 -17.77 8.42 3.22
C ARG A 181 -16.63 7.46 2.96
N LEU A 182 -16.66 6.25 3.51
CA LEU A 182 -15.48 5.40 3.58
C LEU A 182 -15.74 3.99 3.04
N ILE A 183 -14.65 3.34 2.66
CA ILE A 183 -14.58 1.93 2.28
C ILE A 183 -13.45 1.26 3.05
N ALA A 184 -13.69 0.05 3.53
CA ALA A 184 -12.72 -0.71 4.31
C ALA A 184 -12.38 -2.04 3.65
N PHE A 185 -11.11 -2.41 3.74
CA PHE A 185 -10.59 -3.61 3.12
C PHE A 185 -9.75 -4.44 4.07
N ILE A 186 -9.63 -5.74 3.77
CA ILE A 186 -8.68 -6.63 4.45
C ILE A 186 -7.28 -6.01 4.35
N PRO A 187 -6.49 -6.00 5.43
CA PRO A 187 -5.08 -5.70 5.37
C PRO A 187 -4.38 -6.48 4.26
N GLN A 188 -3.52 -5.81 3.50
CA GLN A 188 -2.68 -6.43 2.49
C GLN A 188 -1.31 -5.77 2.54
N VAL A 189 -0.27 -6.49 2.15
CA VAL A 189 1.10 -5.94 2.02
C VAL A 189 1.11 -4.68 1.14
N ALA A 190 0.17 -4.57 0.18
CA ALA A 190 -0.01 -3.38 -0.65
C ALA A 190 -0.27 -2.08 0.14
N CYS A 191 -0.88 -2.17 1.33
CA CYS A 191 -1.21 -1.04 2.19
C CYS A 191 -0.03 -0.56 3.06
N HIS A 192 1.10 -1.28 3.05
CA HIS A 192 2.22 -1.06 3.97
C HIS A 192 2.79 0.36 3.92
N GLU A 193 2.98 0.93 2.74
CA GLU A 193 3.60 2.26 2.60
C GLU A 193 2.73 3.37 3.22
N ASP A 194 1.43 3.40 2.89
CA ASP A 194 0.51 4.42 3.43
C ASP A 194 0.38 4.28 4.95
N TYR A 195 0.40 3.04 5.43
CA TYR A 195 0.35 2.74 6.86
C TYR A 195 1.65 3.13 7.58
N ALA A 196 2.80 2.85 7.00
CA ALA A 196 4.11 3.24 7.55
C ALA A 196 4.27 4.77 7.60
N ILE A 197 3.80 5.48 6.57
CA ILE A 197 3.76 6.95 6.55
C ILE A 197 2.92 7.49 7.70
N MET A 198 1.72 6.92 7.92
CA MET A 198 0.85 7.32 9.03
C MET A 198 1.55 7.10 10.38
N LEU A 199 2.15 5.93 10.60
CA LEU A 199 2.80 5.58 11.86
C LEU A 199 4.10 6.38 12.12
N SER A 200 4.72 6.91 11.08
CA SER A 200 5.93 7.73 11.17
C SER A 200 5.65 9.23 11.39
N ASN A 201 4.38 9.65 11.36
CA ASN A 201 4.00 11.04 11.55
C ASN A 201 4.20 11.46 13.02
N LEU A 202 4.91 12.58 13.26
CA LEU A 202 5.26 13.02 14.62
C LEU A 202 4.04 13.33 15.50
N GLU A 203 3.00 13.94 14.95
CA GLU A 203 1.78 14.22 15.72
C GLU A 203 1.02 12.93 16.05
N PHE A 204 1.02 11.96 15.12
CA PHE A 204 0.49 10.61 15.38
C PHE A 204 1.24 9.95 16.54
N ILE A 205 2.58 9.98 16.51
CA ILE A 205 3.42 9.40 17.58
C ILE A 205 3.14 10.08 18.91
N GLN A 206 3.01 11.41 18.94
CA GLN A 206 2.67 12.15 20.17
C GLN A 206 1.30 11.77 20.73
N CYS A 207 0.32 11.52 19.86
CA CYS A 207 -1.04 11.16 20.28
C CYS A 207 -1.16 9.71 20.76
N TYR A 208 -0.48 8.77 20.09
CA TYR A 208 -0.58 7.34 20.36
C TYR A 208 0.55 6.80 21.25
N GLY A 209 1.58 7.59 21.54
CA GLY A 209 2.68 7.26 22.45
C GLY A 209 3.64 6.18 21.93
N VAL A 210 3.53 5.80 20.65
CA VAL A 210 4.30 4.73 20.03
C VAL A 210 4.86 5.19 18.71
N SER A 211 6.14 4.90 18.49
CA SER A 211 6.82 5.07 17.20
C SER A 211 7.04 3.70 16.58
N TYR A 212 6.73 3.56 15.30
CA TYR A 212 6.98 2.35 14.55
C TYR A 212 7.91 2.68 13.39
N ASN A 213 9.02 1.96 13.28
CA ASN A 213 9.78 1.94 12.04
C ASN A 213 9.03 1.15 10.97
N GLU A 214 9.51 1.24 9.73
CA GLU A 214 8.89 0.60 8.57
C GLU A 214 8.74 -0.93 8.71
N GLY A 215 9.72 -1.60 9.32
CA GLY A 215 9.65 -3.04 9.58
C GLY A 215 8.60 -3.40 10.64
N GLN A 216 8.47 -2.59 11.69
CA GLN A 216 7.43 -2.76 12.69
C GLN A 216 6.02 -2.50 12.12
N ALA A 217 5.89 -1.53 11.21
CA ALA A 217 4.64 -1.28 10.49
C ALA A 217 4.25 -2.50 9.64
N LEU A 218 5.21 -3.12 8.94
CA LEU A 218 5.00 -4.35 8.16
C LEU A 218 4.58 -5.51 9.07
N ASN A 219 5.31 -5.77 10.15
CA ASN A 219 4.99 -6.85 11.10
C ASN A 219 3.58 -6.71 11.68
N ARG A 220 3.13 -5.47 11.95
CA ARG A 220 1.79 -5.22 12.48
C ARG A 220 0.71 -5.48 11.42
N LEU A 221 0.98 -5.09 10.17
CA LEU A 221 0.09 -5.35 9.04
C LEU A 221 -0.02 -6.86 8.76
N GLU A 222 1.11 -7.59 8.79
CA GLU A 222 1.15 -9.05 8.67
C GLU A 222 0.44 -9.76 9.82
N SER A 223 0.55 -9.23 11.05
CA SER A 223 -0.22 -9.70 12.20
C SER A 223 -1.72 -9.55 11.95
N ASP A 224 -2.17 -8.45 11.35
CA ASP A 224 -3.59 -8.25 11.05
C ASP A 224 -4.08 -9.15 9.91
N MET A 225 -3.24 -9.39 8.89
CA MET A 225 -3.51 -10.36 7.83
C MET A 225 -3.65 -11.78 8.40
N THR A 226 -2.72 -12.18 9.26
CA THR A 226 -2.73 -13.49 9.92
C THR A 226 -3.97 -13.65 10.79
N HIS A 227 -4.30 -12.61 11.58
CA HIS A 227 -5.50 -12.59 12.39
C HIS A 227 -6.78 -12.72 11.55
N TYR A 228 -6.88 -12.00 10.41
CA TYR A 228 -8.01 -12.14 9.51
C TYR A 228 -8.17 -13.57 8.99
N ASN A 229 -7.08 -14.21 8.57
CA ASN A 229 -7.11 -15.59 8.08
C ASN A 229 -7.52 -16.60 9.15
N GLN A 230 -7.19 -16.33 10.42
CA GLN A 230 -7.51 -17.21 11.53
C GLN A 230 -8.94 -17.01 12.06
N TYR A 231 -9.39 -15.77 12.19
CA TYR A 231 -10.62 -15.42 12.92
C TYR A 231 -11.74 -14.88 12.01
N GLY A 232 -11.47 -14.57 10.75
CA GLY A 232 -12.44 -14.00 9.80
C GLY A 232 -12.74 -12.51 10.00
N PHE A 233 -11.99 -11.84 10.88
CA PHE A 233 -12.04 -10.39 11.08
C PHE A 233 -10.65 -9.87 11.48
N ALA A 234 -10.40 -8.58 11.32
CA ALA A 234 -9.18 -7.90 11.73
C ALA A 234 -9.45 -6.39 11.76
N PRO A 235 -8.49 -5.57 12.20
CA PRO A 235 -8.51 -4.16 11.86
C PRO A 235 -8.34 -4.00 10.35
N TRP A 236 -9.25 -3.28 9.72
CA TRP A 236 -9.28 -3.07 8.27
C TRP A 236 -8.54 -1.79 7.87
N MET A 237 -8.19 -1.70 6.60
CA MET A 237 -7.57 -0.53 5.98
C MET A 237 -8.66 0.33 5.32
N TRP A 238 -8.81 1.56 5.80
CA TRP A 238 -9.89 2.45 5.43
C TRP A 238 -9.45 3.53 4.46
N TYR A 239 -10.28 3.77 3.46
CA TYR A 239 -10.05 4.77 2.42
C TYR A 239 -11.28 5.65 2.25
N ASP A 240 -11.04 6.91 1.93
CA ASP A 240 -12.08 7.88 1.60
C ASP A 240 -12.69 7.57 0.21
N LYS A 241 -14.01 7.60 0.06
CA LYS A 241 -14.70 7.23 -1.19
C LYS A 241 -14.43 8.20 -2.34
N GLU A 242 -14.30 9.48 -2.04
CA GLU A 242 -14.20 10.55 -3.05
C GLU A 242 -12.75 10.76 -3.47
N THR A 243 -11.90 11.05 -2.49
CA THR A 243 -10.49 11.32 -2.71
C THR A 243 -9.68 10.04 -2.89
N HIS A 244 -10.23 8.89 -2.47
CA HIS A 244 -9.56 7.59 -2.42
C HIS A 244 -8.42 7.52 -1.38
N GLY A 245 -8.23 8.54 -0.53
CA GLY A 245 -7.08 8.64 0.37
C GLY A 245 -7.10 7.62 1.51
N PHE A 246 -5.93 7.11 1.90
CA PHE A 246 -5.79 6.26 3.07
C PHE A 246 -6.14 7.06 4.32
N VAL A 247 -7.26 6.70 4.96
CA VAL A 247 -7.80 7.39 6.14
C VAL A 247 -7.19 6.84 7.41
N GLY A 248 -6.95 5.53 7.46
CA GLY A 248 -6.36 4.89 8.62
C GLY A 248 -6.68 3.41 8.73
N ARG A 249 -6.41 2.88 9.92
CA ARG A 249 -6.61 1.48 10.28
C ARG A 249 -7.60 1.39 11.42
N ALA A 250 -8.71 0.68 11.24
CA ALA A 250 -9.73 0.54 12.27
C ALA A 250 -10.50 -0.77 12.12
N GLY A 251 -10.92 -1.36 13.23
CA GLY A 251 -11.72 -2.58 13.23
C GLY A 251 -11.56 -3.36 14.52
N LEU A 252 -11.68 -4.68 14.42
CA LEU A 252 -11.76 -5.57 15.56
C LEU A 252 -10.51 -6.45 15.63
N LYS A 253 -9.97 -6.67 16.84
CA LYS A 253 -8.84 -7.57 17.06
C LYS A 253 -9.02 -8.32 18.37
N THR A 254 -8.61 -9.59 18.42
CA THR A 254 -8.57 -10.33 19.69
C THR A 254 -7.53 -9.71 20.61
N PHE A 255 -7.84 -9.70 21.91
CA PHE A 255 -7.00 -9.14 22.95
C PHE A 255 -7.14 -10.01 24.21
N VAL A 256 -6.02 -10.38 24.81
CA VAL A 256 -6.04 -11.16 26.06
C VAL A 256 -5.99 -10.21 27.24
N LEU A 257 -7.08 -10.16 28.01
CA LEU A 257 -7.23 -9.35 29.21
C LEU A 257 -7.44 -10.27 30.41
N ASN A 258 -6.53 -10.24 31.39
CA ASN A 258 -6.59 -11.09 32.59
C ASN A 258 -6.81 -12.57 32.23
N GLU A 259 -6.00 -13.10 31.31
CA GLU A 259 -6.05 -14.49 30.81
C GLU A 259 -7.32 -14.87 30.04
N LYS A 260 -8.22 -13.92 29.77
CA LYS A 260 -9.44 -14.13 28.97
C LYS A 260 -9.29 -13.47 27.61
N GLU A 261 -9.64 -14.20 26.56
CA GLU A 261 -9.74 -13.63 25.22
C GLU A 261 -10.99 -12.75 25.12
N GLU A 262 -10.77 -11.51 24.72
CA GLU A 262 -11.76 -10.47 24.48
C GLU A 262 -11.60 -9.96 23.05
N VAL A 263 -12.59 -9.24 22.53
CA VAL A 263 -12.47 -8.55 21.25
C VAL A 263 -12.41 -7.04 21.47
N GLU A 264 -11.33 -6.44 21.01
CA GLU A 264 -11.04 -5.02 21.06
C GLU A 264 -11.51 -4.31 19.78
N LEU A 265 -12.26 -3.21 19.93
CA LEU A 265 -12.37 -2.19 18.88
C LEU A 265 -11.14 -1.29 18.94
N THR A 266 -10.37 -1.25 17.86
CA THR A 266 -9.16 -0.44 17.73
C THR A 266 -9.23 0.48 16.52
N TYR A 267 -8.73 1.70 16.63
CA TYR A 267 -8.68 2.66 15.52
C TYR A 267 -7.51 3.64 15.59
N GLN A 268 -6.93 3.91 14.43
CA GLN A 268 -5.80 4.79 14.20
C GLN A 268 -6.04 5.58 12.92
N ILE A 269 -6.03 6.91 13.02
CA ILE A 269 -6.41 7.79 11.91
C ILE A 269 -5.19 8.58 11.48
N ALA A 270 -4.98 8.69 10.16
CA ALA A 270 -3.96 9.59 9.63
C ALA A 270 -4.29 11.04 10.00
N GLN A 271 -3.25 11.78 10.42
CA GLN A 271 -3.36 13.11 11.02
C GLN A 271 -4.19 14.09 10.17
N ILE A 272 -4.03 14.05 8.85
CA ILE A 272 -4.73 14.92 7.89
C ILE A 272 -6.26 14.70 7.85
N TYR A 273 -6.77 13.66 8.52
CA TYR A 273 -8.19 13.35 8.65
C TYR A 273 -8.75 13.55 10.07
N TRP A 274 -7.95 14.02 11.01
CA TRP A 274 -8.42 14.31 12.36
C TRP A 274 -9.49 15.42 12.38
N GLY A 275 -10.34 15.42 13.41
CA GLY A 275 -11.42 16.39 13.56
C GLY A 275 -12.61 16.21 12.59
N LYS A 276 -12.55 15.27 11.63
CA LYS A 276 -13.61 15.04 10.63
C LYS A 276 -14.68 14.01 11.04
N GLY A 277 -14.62 13.53 12.27
CA GLY A 277 -15.54 12.51 12.81
C GLY A 277 -15.34 11.10 12.24
N LEU A 278 -14.25 10.83 11.52
CA LEU A 278 -14.04 9.54 10.84
C LEU A 278 -13.78 8.39 11.83
N ALA A 279 -13.12 8.64 12.97
CA ALA A 279 -12.93 7.62 14.01
C ALA A 279 -14.26 7.05 14.51
N PHE A 280 -15.27 7.90 14.69
CA PHE A 280 -16.62 7.47 15.06
C PHE A 280 -17.28 6.68 13.92
N GLU A 281 -17.21 7.14 12.68
CA GLU A 281 -17.81 6.43 11.53
C GLU A 281 -17.20 5.03 11.33
N MET A 282 -15.87 4.92 11.38
CA MET A 282 -15.19 3.63 11.25
C MET A 282 -15.44 2.73 12.47
N GLY A 283 -15.44 3.31 13.67
CA GLY A 283 -15.74 2.58 14.91
C GLY A 283 -17.16 2.02 14.91
N GLN A 284 -18.15 2.82 14.53
CA GLN A 284 -19.55 2.40 14.46
C GLN A 284 -19.73 1.28 13.44
N ALA A 285 -19.21 1.47 12.22
CA ALA A 285 -19.32 0.46 11.17
C ALA A 285 -18.60 -0.86 11.52
N SER A 286 -17.51 -0.79 12.29
CA SER A 286 -16.81 -1.97 12.81
C SER A 286 -17.64 -2.72 13.87
N LEU A 287 -18.35 -1.98 14.74
CA LEU A 287 -19.27 -2.58 15.71
C LEU A 287 -20.49 -3.21 15.02
N ASP A 288 -21.04 -2.54 14.01
CA ASP A 288 -22.16 -3.06 13.20
C ASP A 288 -21.75 -4.37 12.50
N TYR A 289 -20.50 -4.45 12.00
CA TYR A 289 -19.94 -5.71 11.48
C TYR A 289 -19.89 -6.79 12.56
N ALA A 290 -19.41 -6.46 13.77
CA ALA A 290 -19.34 -7.40 14.89
C ALA A 290 -20.72 -7.96 15.26
N GLU A 291 -21.73 -7.09 15.36
CA GLU A 291 -23.11 -7.46 15.68
C GLU A 291 -23.68 -8.41 14.63
N LYS A 292 -23.45 -8.11 13.34
CA LYS A 292 -23.99 -8.87 12.23
C LYS A 292 -23.28 -10.21 12.00
N HIS A 293 -21.97 -10.28 12.25
CA HIS A 293 -21.14 -11.40 11.78
C HIS A 293 -20.46 -12.21 12.88
N LEU A 294 -20.24 -11.65 14.06
CA LEU A 294 -19.37 -12.26 15.08
C LEU A 294 -20.12 -12.70 16.35
N ASN A 295 -21.39 -12.30 16.53
CA ASN A 295 -22.24 -12.68 17.67
C ASN A 295 -21.53 -12.55 19.04
N LEU A 296 -20.79 -11.45 19.20
CA LEU A 296 -19.99 -11.20 20.41
C LEU A 296 -20.90 -10.84 21.58
N ALA A 297 -20.60 -11.34 22.78
CA ALA A 297 -21.31 -10.95 24.00
C ALA A 297 -21.01 -9.48 24.39
N SER A 298 -19.77 -9.04 24.13
CA SER A 298 -19.34 -7.65 24.32
C SER A 298 -18.10 -7.35 23.50
N THR A 299 -17.81 -6.06 23.37
CA THR A 299 -16.56 -5.56 22.78
C THR A 299 -15.90 -4.62 23.80
N ILE A 300 -14.58 -4.68 23.91
CA ILE A 300 -13.78 -3.74 24.71
C ILE A 300 -13.15 -2.67 23.81
N CYS A 301 -12.81 -1.53 24.38
CA CYS A 301 -11.99 -0.51 23.76
C CYS A 301 -11.23 0.20 24.87
N PHE A 302 -9.97 0.55 24.66
CA PHE A 302 -9.18 1.20 25.69
C PHE A 302 -8.21 2.21 25.11
N THR A 303 -7.83 3.18 25.94
CA THR A 303 -6.90 4.24 25.56
C THR A 303 -6.22 4.83 26.80
N ALA A 304 -5.05 5.44 26.63
CA ALA A 304 -4.36 6.14 27.71
C ALA A 304 -5.21 7.31 28.25
N HIS A 305 -5.04 7.65 29.53
CA HIS A 305 -5.80 8.72 30.21
C HIS A 305 -5.65 10.09 29.53
N SER A 306 -4.48 10.36 28.94
CA SER A 306 -4.18 11.59 28.23
C SER A 306 -4.85 11.71 26.86
N ASN A 307 -5.41 10.62 26.30
CA ASN A 307 -6.00 10.60 24.98
C ASN A 307 -7.49 10.94 25.02
N TYR A 308 -7.78 12.20 25.36
CA TYR A 308 -9.15 12.73 25.45
C TYR A 308 -9.95 12.60 24.15
N SER A 309 -9.28 12.63 22.99
CA SER A 309 -9.94 12.45 21.70
C SER A 309 -10.51 11.05 21.53
N SER A 310 -9.75 10.01 21.90
CA SER A 310 -10.26 8.63 21.85
C SER A 310 -11.35 8.40 22.90
N LEU A 311 -11.19 8.91 24.13
CA LEU A 311 -12.22 8.80 25.18
C LEU A 311 -13.58 9.32 24.72
N ARG A 312 -13.62 10.51 24.10
CA ARG A 312 -14.87 11.07 23.55
C ARG A 312 -15.48 10.20 22.45
N VAL A 313 -14.66 9.57 21.61
CA VAL A 313 -15.14 8.66 20.55
C VAL A 313 -15.72 7.39 21.18
N MET A 314 -15.03 6.79 22.16
CA MET A 314 -15.49 5.61 22.90
C MET A 314 -16.84 5.86 23.57
N GLU A 315 -16.99 6.98 24.28
CA GLU A 315 -18.23 7.39 24.91
C GLU A 315 -19.36 7.57 23.89
N LYS A 316 -19.07 8.25 22.76
CA LYS A 316 -20.05 8.47 21.69
C LYS A 316 -20.48 7.16 21.02
N LEU A 317 -19.58 6.18 20.91
CA LEU A 317 -19.87 4.81 20.45
C LEU A 317 -20.62 3.98 21.51
N GLY A 318 -20.87 4.53 22.70
CA GLY A 318 -21.63 3.91 23.77
C GLY A 318 -20.85 2.89 24.61
N PHE A 319 -19.51 2.96 24.60
CA PHE A 319 -18.68 2.22 25.54
C PHE A 319 -18.75 2.86 26.93
N LYS A 320 -18.81 2.03 27.97
CA LYS A 320 -18.84 2.47 29.37
C LYS A 320 -17.54 2.10 30.06
N PHE A 321 -16.98 3.03 30.84
CA PHE A 321 -15.79 2.77 31.63
C PHE A 321 -16.01 1.57 32.56
N GLU A 322 -15.01 0.69 32.66
CA GLU A 322 -15.05 -0.49 33.51
C GLU A 322 -13.97 -0.40 34.60
N PHE A 323 -12.70 -0.31 34.21
CA PHE A 323 -11.57 -0.14 35.13
C PHE A 323 -10.32 0.39 34.41
N ASP A 324 -9.33 0.81 35.20
CA ASP A 324 -7.99 1.13 34.73
C ASP A 324 -7.10 -0.12 34.75
N PHE A 325 -6.23 -0.29 33.75
CA PHE A 325 -5.27 -1.41 33.71
C PHE A 325 -3.94 -1.00 33.05
N GLU A 326 -2.88 -1.75 33.34
CA GLU A 326 -1.56 -1.55 32.74
C GLU A 326 -1.40 -2.34 31.45
N HIS A 327 -0.98 -1.66 30.38
CA HIS A 327 -0.63 -2.30 29.11
C HIS A 327 0.50 -1.53 28.44
N ALA A 328 1.50 -2.25 27.92
CA ALA A 328 2.68 -1.66 27.28
C ALA A 328 3.38 -0.56 28.12
N GLY A 329 3.35 -0.69 29.45
CA GLY A 329 3.97 0.25 30.39
C GLY A 329 3.19 1.55 30.61
N ILE A 330 1.91 1.60 30.22
CA ILE A 330 1.03 2.77 30.37
C ILE A 330 -0.30 2.34 30.99
N THR A 331 -0.81 3.15 31.92
CA THR A 331 -2.16 3.00 32.46
C THR A 331 -3.22 3.42 31.43
N HIS A 332 -4.12 2.50 31.11
CA HIS A 332 -5.21 2.69 30.15
C HIS A 332 -6.57 2.65 30.85
N LYS A 333 -7.52 3.45 30.33
CA LYS A 333 -8.94 3.34 30.65
C LYS A 333 -9.57 2.28 29.77
N LEU A 334 -9.99 1.17 30.36
CA LEU A 334 -10.76 0.15 29.65
C LEU A 334 -12.25 0.48 29.74
N HIS A 335 -12.90 0.48 28.58
CA HIS A 335 -14.33 0.61 28.47
C HIS A 335 -14.90 -0.59 27.72
N ARG A 336 -16.14 -0.95 28.05
CA ARG A 336 -16.86 -2.08 27.45
C ARG A 336 -18.21 -1.66 26.90
N LYS A 337 -18.59 -2.27 25.80
CA LYS A 337 -19.92 -2.19 25.21
C LYS A 337 -20.52 -3.61 25.15
N SER A 338 -21.56 -3.85 25.93
CA SER A 338 -22.30 -5.12 25.89
C SER A 338 -23.24 -5.16 24.69
N THR A 339 -23.34 -6.31 24.05
CA THR A 339 -24.33 -6.56 23.00
C THR A 339 -25.65 -6.93 23.69
N ILE A 340 -26.63 -6.03 23.73
CA ILE A 340 -27.96 -6.39 24.21
C ILE A 340 -28.56 -7.29 23.14
N LYS A 341 -28.67 -8.60 23.41
CA LYS A 341 -29.51 -9.46 22.57
C LYS A 341 -30.91 -8.87 22.59
N LYS A 342 -31.39 -8.37 21.44
CA LYS A 342 -32.83 -8.21 21.23
C LYS A 342 -33.41 -9.63 21.36
N GLN A 343 -34.05 -9.90 22.49
CA GLN A 343 -34.88 -11.09 22.69
C GLN A 343 -36.05 -11.08 21.72
#